data_AF-A0A922NSS3-F1
#
_entry.id   AF-A0A922NSS3-F1
#
_cell.length_a   1.000
_cell.length_b   1.000
_cell.length_c   1.000
_cell.angle_alpha   90.00
_cell.angle_beta   90.00
_cell.angle_gamma   90.00
#
_symmetry.space_group_name_H-M   'P 1'
#
loop_
_entity.id
_entity.type
_entity.pdbx_description
1 polymer ?
#
loop_
_entity_poly.entity_id
_entity_poly.type
_entity_poly.pdbx_seq_one_letter_code
_entity_poly.pdbx_strand_id
1 'polypeptide(L)'
;MKKLLLTSAAALALATVTLSTAKVEAASHSQRTVQRSNNDTTSLSAARWGSRLQILNLLTRFKHKLGEDGFRSYNRQFRARVGAAKSVSEIDELYNDFEKELEELEDLT
;
A
#
# COMPACT_ATOMS: atom_id res chain seq x y z
N MET A 1 37.05 -5.37 7.56
CA MET A 1 36.08 -5.11 6.48
C MET A 1 35.54 -6.43 5.96
N LYS A 2 34.33 -6.83 6.35
CA LYS A 2 33.61 -7.95 5.74
C LYS A 2 32.28 -7.39 5.24
N LYS A 3 32.15 -7.32 3.92
CA LYS A 3 30.95 -6.90 3.19
C LYS A 3 29.97 -8.08 3.24
N LEU A 4 28.86 -7.94 3.95
CA LEU A 4 27.71 -8.82 3.79
C LEU A 4 26.68 -8.05 2.99
N LEU A 5 26.69 -8.32 1.69
CA LEU A 5 25.62 -7.95 0.77
C LEU A 5 24.37 -8.73 1.20
N LEU A 6 23.51 -8.09 2.00
CA LEU A 6 22.14 -8.54 2.16
C LEU A 6 21.39 -8.15 0.88
N THR A 7 21.54 -8.99 -0.13
CA THR A 7 20.59 -9.10 -1.24
C THR A 7 19.25 -9.58 -0.66
N SER A 8 18.46 -8.65 -0.12
CA SER A 8 17.04 -8.88 0.14
C SER A 8 16.31 -8.80 -1.20
N ALA A 9 16.40 -9.88 -1.98
CA ALA A 9 15.45 -10.13 -3.06
C ALA A 9 14.19 -10.74 -2.44
N ALA A 10 13.40 -9.93 -1.74
CA ALA A 10 12.05 -10.29 -1.38
C ALA A 10 11.18 -10.20 -2.64
N ALA A 11 11.12 -11.30 -3.39
CA ALA A 11 10.16 -11.48 -4.46
C ALA A 11 8.75 -11.40 -3.87
N LEU A 12 8.14 -10.21 -3.93
CA LEU A 12 6.77 -9.99 -3.48
C LEU A 12 5.84 -10.65 -4.49
N ALA A 13 5.49 -11.89 -4.21
CA ALA A 13 4.50 -12.66 -4.95
C ALA A 13 3.20 -11.85 -5.04
N LEU A 14 2.87 -11.41 -6.26
CA LEU A 14 1.55 -10.87 -6.61
C LEU A 14 0.52 -11.99 -6.42
N ALA A 15 0.01 -12.11 -5.20
CA ALA A 15 -1.12 -12.98 -4.89
C ALA A 15 -2.35 -12.45 -5.62
N THR A 16 -2.64 -13.07 -6.77
CA THR A 16 -3.89 -12.94 -7.50
C THR A 16 -4.99 -13.57 -6.67
N VAL A 17 -5.53 -12.81 -5.73
CA VAL A 17 -6.76 -13.17 -5.02
C VAL A 17 -7.91 -13.03 -6.02
N THR A 18 -8.30 -14.14 -6.63
CA THR A 18 -9.53 -14.27 -7.41
C THR A 18 -10.73 -14.25 -6.46
N LEU A 19 -11.09 -13.06 -6.00
CA LEU A 19 -12.34 -12.85 -5.28
C LEU A 19 -13.48 -12.89 -6.29
N SER A 20 -14.16 -14.03 -6.37
CA SER A 20 -15.42 -14.24 -7.09
C SER A 20 -16.41 -13.13 -6.73
N THR A 21 -16.57 -12.15 -7.63
CA THR A 21 -17.51 -11.05 -7.50
C THR A 21 -18.92 -11.54 -7.83
N ALA A 22 -19.71 -11.81 -6.80
CA ALA A 22 -21.15 -11.90 -6.93
C ALA A 22 -21.68 -10.53 -7.40
N LYS A 23 -22.12 -10.44 -8.66
CA LYS A 23 -22.73 -9.23 -9.23
C LYS A 23 -24.06 -8.97 -8.52
N VAL A 24 -24.12 -7.90 -7.74
CA VAL A 24 -25.38 -7.31 -7.28
C VAL A 24 -25.70 -6.18 -8.26
N GLU A 25 -26.65 -6.41 -9.16
CA GLU A 25 -27.15 -5.40 -10.08
C GLU A 25 -28.04 -4.41 -9.31
N ALA A 26 -27.49 -3.23 -9.01
CA ALA A 26 -28.29 -2.09 -8.55
C ALA A 26 -28.80 -1.33 -9.77
N ALA A 27 -30.11 -1.40 -9.99
CA ALA A 27 -30.81 -0.72 -11.08
C ALA A 27 -30.89 0.80 -10.85
N SER A 28 -30.37 1.53 -11.84
CA SER A 28 -30.91 2.78 -12.43
C SER A 28 -31.49 3.85 -11.49
N HIS A 29 -30.82 5.01 -11.42
CA HIS A 29 -31.38 6.24 -11.99
C HIS A 29 -30.38 7.40 -11.99
N SER A 30 -30.33 8.07 -13.14
CA SER A 30 -29.81 9.43 -13.37
C SER A 30 -28.29 9.64 -13.43
N GLN A 31 -27.92 10.38 -14.49
CA GLN A 31 -26.70 11.16 -14.67
C GLN A 31 -25.43 10.42 -15.08
N ARG A 32 -25.13 10.61 -16.37
CA ARG A 32 -23.79 10.58 -16.96
C ARG A 32 -23.05 9.28 -16.68
N THR A 33 -23.25 8.32 -17.58
CA THR A 33 -22.39 7.15 -17.75
C THR A 33 -20.99 7.60 -18.14
N VAL A 34 -20.24 8.14 -17.18
CA VAL A 34 -18.82 7.88 -17.12
C VAL A 34 -18.76 6.36 -17.00
N GLN A 35 -18.31 5.69 -18.06
CA GLN A 35 -17.82 4.32 -17.95
C GLN A 35 -16.65 4.34 -16.96
N ARG A 36 -16.94 4.45 -15.65
CA ARG A 36 -16.03 3.98 -14.63
C ARG A 36 -16.09 2.48 -14.79
N SER A 37 -15.07 1.95 -15.45
CA SER A 37 -14.73 0.54 -15.34
C SER A 37 -14.71 0.22 -13.85
N ASN A 38 -15.77 -0.41 -13.34
CA ASN A 38 -15.90 -0.78 -11.92
C ASN A 38 -14.90 -1.89 -11.55
N ASN A 39 -14.13 -2.38 -12.52
CA ASN A 39 -13.10 -3.40 -12.41
C ASN A 39 -11.71 -2.87 -12.77
N ASP A 40 -11.48 -1.56 -12.74
CA ASP A 40 -10.18 -1.00 -13.06
C ASP A 40 -9.20 -1.19 -11.89
N THR A 41 -8.64 -2.39 -11.79
CA THR A 41 -7.53 -2.76 -10.89
C THR A 41 -6.24 -2.00 -11.21
N THR A 42 -6.18 -1.36 -12.36
CA THR A 42 -5.10 -0.49 -12.85
C THR A 42 -5.29 0.98 -12.50
N SER A 43 -6.45 1.36 -11.98
CA SER A 43 -6.72 2.75 -11.64
C SER A 43 -5.88 3.23 -10.45
N LEU A 44 -5.50 4.51 -10.46
CA LEU A 44 -4.81 5.16 -9.34
C LEU A 44 -5.58 4.98 -8.02
N SER A 45 -6.91 4.93 -8.08
CA SER A 45 -7.77 4.67 -6.92
C SER A 45 -7.59 3.27 -6.36
N ALA A 46 -7.48 2.24 -7.22
CA ALA A 46 -7.21 0.88 -6.81
C ALA A 46 -5.80 0.75 -6.20
N ALA A 47 -4.78 1.37 -6.82
CA ALA A 47 -3.42 1.41 -6.30
C ALA A 47 -3.36 2.06 -4.90
N ARG A 48 -4.02 3.21 -4.71
CA ARG A 48 -4.13 3.88 -3.39
C ARG A 48 -4.83 3.03 -2.34
N TRP A 49 -5.78 2.18 -2.76
CA TRP A 49 -6.49 1.31 -1.83
C TRP A 49 -5.64 0.08 -1.47
N GLY A 50 -4.98 -0.53 -2.45
CA GLY A 50 -4.05 -1.64 -2.25
C GLY A 50 -2.87 -1.25 -1.36
N SER A 51 -2.26 -0.08 -1.59
CA SER A 51 -1.12 0.39 -0.79
C SER A 51 -1.48 0.64 0.68
N ARG A 52 -2.75 0.98 0.99
CA ARG A 52 -3.23 1.09 2.38
C ARG A 52 -3.20 -0.25 3.12
N LEU A 53 -3.42 -1.37 2.44
CA LEU A 53 -3.30 -2.69 3.06
C LEU A 53 -1.83 -3.08 3.22
N GLN A 54 -1.00 -2.78 2.23
CA GLN A 54 0.44 -3.06 2.28
C GLN A 54 1.10 -2.33 3.46
N ILE A 55 0.84 -1.03 3.65
CA ILE A 55 1.41 -0.28 4.78
C ILE A 55 0.94 -0.81 6.13
N LEU A 56 -0.32 -1.26 6.25
CA LEU A 56 -0.82 -1.81 7.51
C LEU A 56 -0.10 -3.11 7.85
N ASN A 57 0.16 -3.95 6.85
CA ASN A 57 0.93 -5.17 7.03
C ASN A 57 2.37 -4.85 7.47
N LEU A 58 3.02 -3.89 6.78
CA LEU A 58 4.35 -3.41 7.11
C LEU A 58 4.42 -2.89 8.56
N LEU A 59 3.57 -1.94 8.92
CA LEU A 59 3.53 -1.36 10.26
C LEU A 59 3.19 -2.39 11.34
N THR A 60 2.45 -3.44 11.00
CA THR A 60 2.17 -4.54 11.96
C THR A 60 3.43 -5.31 12.30
N ARG A 61 4.35 -5.51 11.34
CA ARG A 61 5.67 -6.12 11.60
C ARG A 61 6.50 -5.27 12.57
N PHE A 62 6.49 -3.95 12.37
CA PHE A 62 7.24 -2.99 13.19
C PHE A 62 6.47 -2.50 14.44
N LYS A 63 5.26 -3.02 14.70
CA LYS A 63 4.39 -2.56 15.80
C LYS A 63 5.08 -2.62 17.16
N HIS A 64 5.91 -3.64 17.36
CA HIS A 64 6.65 -3.84 18.61
C HIS A 64 7.69 -2.75 18.88
N LYS A 65 8.29 -2.14 17.85
CA LYS A 65 9.25 -1.03 17.97
C LYS A 65 8.56 0.33 18.01
N LEU A 66 7.57 0.52 17.14
CA LEU A 66 6.86 1.79 16.98
C LEU A 66 5.94 2.11 18.16
N GLY A 67 5.45 1.09 18.87
CA GLY A 67 4.33 1.24 19.80
C GLY A 67 3.04 1.67 19.09
N GLU A 68 1.99 1.93 19.88
CA GLU A 68 0.68 2.27 19.35
C GLU A 68 0.61 3.68 18.74
N ASP A 69 1.33 4.63 19.35
CA ASP A 69 1.41 6.01 18.87
C ASP A 69 2.22 6.12 17.58
N GLY A 70 3.36 5.43 17.50
CA GLY A 70 4.19 5.38 16.29
C GLY A 70 3.42 4.74 15.13
N PHE A 71 2.75 3.61 15.38
CA PHE A 71 1.90 2.94 14.39
C PHE A 71 0.84 3.89 13.82
N ARG A 72 0.12 4.61 14.69
CA ARG A 72 -0.93 5.56 14.26
C ARG A 72 -0.34 6.73 13.48
N SER A 73 0.79 7.28 13.93
CA SER A 73 1.47 8.38 13.26
C SER A 73 1.93 8.01 11.85
N TYR A 74 2.65 6.91 11.70
CA TYR A 74 3.14 6.43 10.41
C TYR A 74 2.00 6.13 9.43
N ASN A 75 0.95 5.45 9.90
CA ASN A 75 -0.22 5.17 9.07
C ASN A 75 -0.90 6.46 8.57
N ARG A 76 -1.04 7.47 9.45
CA ARG A 76 -1.60 8.77 9.07
C ARG A 76 -0.74 9.47 8.02
N GLN A 77 0.58 9.49 8.20
CA GLN A 77 1.52 10.11 7.27
C GLN A 77 1.47 9.44 5.90
N PHE A 78 1.53 8.11 5.86
CA PHE A 78 1.46 7.34 4.62
C PHE A 78 0.16 7.62 3.85
N ARG A 79 -0.98 7.59 4.54
CA ARG A 79 -2.29 7.88 3.93
C ARG A 79 -2.38 9.27 3.32
N ALA A 80 -1.73 10.27 3.95
CA ALA A 80 -1.68 11.63 3.41
C ALA A 80 -0.83 11.69 2.13
N ARG A 81 0.38 11.10 2.14
CA ARG A 81 1.29 11.11 0.99
C ARG A 81 0.73 10.34 -0.21
N VAL A 82 0.19 9.14 0.02
CA VAL A 82 -0.48 8.34 -1.02
C VAL A 82 -1.75 9.03 -1.57
N GLY A 83 -2.45 9.79 -0.73
CA GLY A 83 -3.58 10.62 -1.18
C GLY A 83 -3.17 11.73 -2.15
N ALA A 84 -1.95 12.25 -2.01
CA ALA A 84 -1.39 13.31 -2.85
C ALA A 84 -0.69 12.80 -4.12
N ALA A 85 -0.23 11.53 -4.13
CA ALA A 85 0.44 10.91 -5.27
C ALA A 85 -0.43 10.94 -6.54
N LYS A 86 0.16 11.26 -7.69
CA LYS A 86 -0.50 11.44 -8.99
C LYS A 86 -0.35 10.22 -9.90
N SER A 87 0.56 9.31 -9.60
CA SER A 87 0.81 8.09 -10.37
C SER A 87 0.90 6.85 -9.47
N VAL A 88 0.83 5.66 -10.08
CA VAL A 88 1.05 4.40 -9.37
C VAL A 88 2.52 4.25 -8.97
N SER A 89 3.46 4.65 -9.84
CA SER A 89 4.89 4.60 -9.52
C SER A 89 5.25 5.43 -8.30
N GLU A 90 4.66 6.63 -8.16
CA GLU A 90 4.86 7.47 -6.98
C GLU A 90 4.34 6.79 -5.70
N ILE A 91 3.27 5.99 -5.79
CA ILE A 91 2.75 5.23 -4.64
C ILE A 91 3.72 4.11 -4.25
N ASP A 92 4.29 3.43 -5.24
CA ASP A 92 5.26 2.35 -5.02
C ASP A 92 6.57 2.90 -4.44
N GLU A 93 7.06 4.03 -4.94
CA GLU A 93 8.22 4.75 -4.39
C GLU A 93 7.96 5.16 -2.93
N LEU A 94 6.80 5.75 -2.64
CA LEU A 94 6.41 6.10 -1.28
C LEU A 94 6.34 4.87 -0.35
N TYR A 95 5.94 3.71 -0.86
CA TYR A 95 5.96 2.48 -0.08
C TYR A 95 7.40 2.05 0.25
N ASN A 96 8.28 2.01 -0.74
CA ASN A 96 9.68 1.62 -0.57
C ASN A 96 10.42 2.57 0.39
N ASP A 97 10.16 3.88 0.30
CA ASP A 97 10.74 4.86 1.21
C ASP A 97 10.31 4.60 2.66
N PHE A 98 9.02 4.32 2.89
CA PHE A 98 8.52 4.00 4.23
C PHE A 98 9.06 2.67 4.76
N GLU A 99 9.21 1.66 3.91
CA GLU A 99 9.82 0.38 4.28
C GLU A 99 11.26 0.58 4.71
N LYS A 100 12.03 1.32 3.93
CA LYS A 100 13.42 1.63 4.26
C LYS A 100 13.56 2.44 5.56
N GLU A 101 12.72 3.47 5.76
CA GLU A 101 12.70 4.25 7.01
C GLU A 101 12.45 3.35 8.24
N LEU A 102 11.54 2.36 8.11
CA LEU A 102 11.21 1.42 9.18
C LEU A 102 12.30 0.36 9.42
N GLU A 103 12.94 -0.12 8.36
CA GLU A 103 14.09 -1.03 8.44
C GLU A 103 15.30 -0.33 9.10
N GLU A 104 15.59 0.91 8.74
CA GLU A 104 16.66 1.70 9.37
C GLU A 104 16.41 1.91 10.87
N LEU A 105 15.14 2.12 11.26
CA LEU A 105 14.72 2.14 12.66
C LEU A 105 14.94 0.80 13.37
N GLU A 106 14.79 -0.31 12.66
CA GLU A 106 15.03 -1.64 13.20
C GLU A 106 16.52 -1.92 13.39
N ASP A 107 17.39 -1.53 12.45
CA ASP A 107 18.84 -1.75 12.53
C ASP A 107 19.54 -0.87 13.58
N LEU A 108 18.93 0.26 13.96
CA LEU A 108 19.48 1.19 14.97
C LEU A 108 19.18 0.80 16.43
N THR A 109 18.40 -0.26 16.67
CA THR A 109 17.95 -0.70 18.01
C THR A 109 18.46 -2.08 18.37
#